data_AF-A0A2N5K6R4-F1
#
_entry.id   AF-A0A2N5K6R4-F1
#
_cell.length_a   1.000
_cell.length_b   1.000
_cell.length_c   1.000
_cell.angle_alpha   90.00
_cell.angle_beta   90.00
_cell.angle_gamma   90.00
#
_symmetry.space_group_name_H-M   'P 1'
#
loop_
_entity.id
_entity.type
_entity.pdbx_description
1 polymer ?
#
loop_
_entity_poly.entity_id
_entity_poly.type
_entity_poly.pdbx_seq_one_letter_code
_entity_poly.pdbx_strand_id
1 'polypeptide(L)'
;MLNLPSAIIAILSAFAPLFTQPVFQHVHVLVIGTILTPGRRTVTNALRVLGLQHSIQFQKYHRVLNRATWSSRKVAHTLVRLLVNCFVPEGVLVMGIDETLERRQGNKIAAKGIYRDAARSSKRFFVKASGLRWISLMLLAPIPWAGRVWALPFLTVLAPSERYATERGKRHKKLTD
;
A
#
# COMPACT_ATOMS: atom_id res chain seq x y z
N MET A 1 -1.41 -22.12 -12.64
CA MET A 1 -0.54 -20.91 -12.59
C MET A 1 -1.25 -19.81 -13.36
N LEU A 2 -1.20 -18.55 -12.92
CA LEU A 2 -1.75 -17.46 -13.73
C LEU A 2 -0.88 -17.28 -14.98
N ASN A 3 -1.48 -17.38 -16.16
CA ASN A 3 -0.80 -17.09 -17.42
C ASN A 3 -0.80 -15.58 -17.62
N LEU A 4 0.29 -14.94 -17.19
CA LEU A 4 0.45 -13.49 -17.28
C LEU A 4 1.23 -13.12 -18.56
N PRO A 5 0.90 -11.98 -19.20
CA PRO A 5 1.73 -11.43 -20.27
C PRO A 5 3.18 -11.21 -19.83
N SER A 6 4.13 -11.41 -20.75
CA SER A 6 5.57 -11.25 -20.50
C SER A 6 5.93 -9.88 -19.92
N ALA A 7 5.28 -8.81 -20.38
CA ALA A 7 5.46 -7.46 -19.85
C ALA A 7 5.11 -7.36 -18.35
N ILE A 8 4.04 -8.02 -17.91
CA ILE A 8 3.65 -8.06 -16.49
C ILE A 8 4.65 -8.90 -15.70
N ILE A 9 5.08 -10.04 -16.24
CA ILE A 9 6.08 -10.90 -15.61
C ILE A 9 7.40 -10.15 -15.42
N ALA A 10 7.85 -9.38 -16.41
CA ALA A 10 9.09 -8.59 -16.32
C ALA A 10 9.03 -7.59 -15.15
N ILE A 11 7.91 -6.89 -14.99
CA ILE A 11 7.70 -5.95 -13.88
C ILE A 11 7.69 -6.68 -12.53
N LEU A 12 6.93 -7.77 -12.42
CA LEU A 12 6.82 -8.51 -11.16
C LEU A 12 8.14 -9.19 -10.77
N SER A 13 8.94 -9.64 -11.72
CA SER A 13 10.22 -10.31 -11.49
C SER A 13 11.22 -9.46 -10.70
N ALA A 14 11.14 -8.13 -10.82
CA ALA A 14 11.96 -7.21 -10.02
C ALA A 14 11.75 -7.39 -8.50
N PHE A 15 10.59 -7.90 -8.08
CA PHE A 15 10.24 -8.15 -6.68
C PHE A 15 10.56 -9.57 -6.22
N ALA A 16 10.91 -10.50 -7.13
CA ALA A 16 11.15 -11.90 -6.79
C ALA A 16 12.19 -12.11 -5.67
N PRO A 17 13.33 -11.37 -5.63
CA PRO A 17 14.33 -11.53 -4.57
C PRO A 17 13.85 -11.15 -3.16
N LEU A 18 12.67 -10.52 -3.04
CA LEU A 18 12.11 -10.09 -1.76
C LEU A 18 11.28 -11.18 -1.06
N PHE A 19 11.03 -12.30 -1.75
CA PHE A 19 10.18 -13.38 -1.29
C PHE A 19 10.86 -14.73 -1.48
N THR A 20 10.44 -15.72 -0.72
CA THR A 20 10.77 -17.12 -1.06
C THR A 20 9.96 -17.54 -2.28
N GLN A 21 10.47 -18.49 -3.06
CA GLN A 21 9.82 -18.96 -4.27
C GLN A 21 8.35 -19.38 -4.06
N PRO A 22 7.98 -20.16 -3.02
CA PRO A 22 6.57 -20.51 -2.79
C PRO A 22 5.72 -19.28 -2.43
N VAL A 23 6.25 -18.33 -1.65
CA VAL A 23 5.50 -17.12 -1.28
C VAL A 23 5.26 -16.25 -2.51
N PHE A 24 6.26 -16.11 -3.38
CA PHE A 24 6.16 -15.27 -4.57
C PHE A 24 5.07 -15.72 -5.54
N GLN A 25 4.84 -17.03 -5.67
CA GLN A 25 3.72 -17.57 -6.46
C GLN A 25 2.35 -17.10 -5.93
N HIS A 26 2.18 -17.04 -4.61
CA HIS A 26 0.95 -16.53 -4.00
C HIS A 26 0.85 -15.00 -4.13
N VAL A 27 1.98 -14.28 -4.08
CA VAL A 27 2.03 -12.83 -4.30
C VAL A 27 1.51 -12.46 -5.68
N HIS A 28 1.89 -13.19 -6.74
CA HIS A 28 1.32 -12.97 -8.09
C HIS A 28 -0.20 -13.05 -8.10
N VAL A 29 -0.75 -14.10 -7.47
CA VAL A 29 -2.20 -14.29 -7.36
C VAL A 29 -2.85 -13.13 -6.61
N LEU A 30 -2.27 -12.72 -5.49
CA LEU A 30 -2.81 -11.62 -4.69
C LEU A 30 -2.75 -10.27 -5.41
N VAL A 31 -1.64 -9.95 -6.10
CA VAL A 31 -1.49 -8.69 -6.83
C VAL A 31 -2.50 -8.61 -7.97
N ILE A 32 -2.55 -9.63 -8.82
CA ILE A 32 -3.44 -9.65 -9.99
C ILE A 32 -4.90 -9.69 -9.53
N GLY A 33 -5.23 -10.53 -8.56
CA GLY A 33 -6.58 -10.61 -8.02
C GLY A 33 -7.02 -9.28 -7.40
N THR A 34 -6.12 -8.58 -6.71
CA THR A 34 -6.40 -7.26 -6.11
C THR A 34 -6.66 -6.19 -7.16
N ILE A 35 -5.88 -6.16 -8.25
CA ILE A 35 -6.06 -5.23 -9.37
C ILE A 35 -7.42 -5.46 -10.05
N LEU A 36 -7.75 -6.72 -10.30
CA LEU A 36 -8.99 -7.11 -10.99
C LEU A 36 -10.24 -7.04 -10.10
N THR A 37 -10.09 -6.93 -8.77
CA THR A 37 -11.24 -6.94 -7.85
C THR A 37 -11.97 -5.58 -7.84
N PRO A 38 -13.25 -5.54 -8.23
CA PRO A 38 -14.08 -4.35 -8.03
C PRO A 38 -14.48 -4.20 -6.55
N GLY A 39 -14.61 -2.96 -6.10
CA GLY A 39 -15.04 -2.65 -4.73
C GLY A 39 -14.02 -3.05 -3.66
N ARG A 40 -14.42 -3.92 -2.71
CA ARG A 40 -13.57 -4.29 -1.57
C ARG A 40 -12.48 -5.28 -1.96
N ARG A 41 -11.24 -4.82 -1.98
CA ARG A 41 -10.04 -5.60 -2.34
C ARG A 41 -9.51 -6.47 -1.18
N THR A 42 -10.34 -7.37 -0.68
CA THR A 42 -9.92 -8.35 0.35
C THR A 42 -9.20 -9.54 -0.29
N VAL A 43 -8.41 -10.29 0.48
CA VAL A 43 -7.80 -11.56 0.02
C VAL A 43 -8.88 -12.50 -0.52
N THR A 44 -10.00 -12.64 0.18
CA THR A 44 -11.14 -13.47 -0.27
C THR A 44 -11.70 -13.03 -1.61
N ASN A 45 -11.90 -11.72 -1.81
CA ASN A 45 -12.45 -11.22 -3.07
C ASN A 45 -11.44 -11.34 -4.21
N ALA A 46 -10.16 -11.10 -3.96
CA ALA A 46 -9.09 -11.34 -4.93
C ALA A 46 -9.06 -12.80 -5.39
N LEU A 47 -9.20 -13.75 -4.46
CA LEU A 47 -9.28 -15.17 -4.80
C LEU A 47 -10.57 -15.53 -5.52
N ARG A 48 -11.71 -14.94 -5.14
CA ARG A 48 -12.99 -15.14 -5.83
C ARG A 48 -12.92 -14.72 -7.29
N VAL A 49 -12.40 -13.52 -7.57
CA VAL A 49 -12.28 -12.99 -8.94
C VAL A 49 -11.39 -13.88 -9.81
N LEU A 50 -10.40 -14.52 -9.21
CA LEU A 50 -9.51 -15.46 -9.90
C LEU A 50 -10.03 -16.92 -9.91
N GLY A 51 -11.28 -17.17 -9.49
CA GLY A 51 -11.87 -18.51 -9.48
C GLY A 51 -11.35 -19.45 -8.38
N LEU A 52 -10.64 -18.91 -7.37
CA LEU A 52 -9.99 -19.66 -6.28
C LEU A 52 -10.79 -19.67 -4.98
N GLN A 53 -12.06 -19.28 -5.00
CA GLN A 53 -12.93 -19.20 -3.82
C GLN A 53 -13.12 -20.53 -3.07
N HIS A 54 -13.00 -21.68 -3.76
CA HIS A 54 -13.11 -23.02 -3.17
C HIS A 54 -11.77 -23.72 -2.99
N SER A 55 -10.65 -22.99 -3.06
CA SER A 55 -9.33 -23.59 -2.88
C SER A 55 -9.19 -24.19 -1.48
N ILE A 56 -8.83 -25.48 -1.41
CA ILE A 56 -8.52 -26.18 -0.15
C ILE A 56 -7.33 -25.52 0.59
N GLN A 57 -6.50 -24.77 -0.15
CA GLN A 57 -5.30 -24.11 0.36
C GLN A 57 -5.49 -22.60 0.58
N PHE A 58 -6.74 -22.15 0.75
CA PHE A 58 -7.11 -20.74 0.94
C PHE A 58 -6.27 -19.99 1.98
N GLN A 59 -5.93 -20.66 3.09
CA GLN A 59 -5.09 -20.14 4.16
C GLN A 59 -3.70 -19.69 3.69
N LYS A 60 -3.13 -20.30 2.64
CA LYS A 60 -1.78 -19.97 2.16
C LYS A 60 -1.69 -18.51 1.69
N TYR A 61 -2.76 -17.99 1.09
CA TYR A 61 -2.82 -16.60 0.63
C TYR A 61 -2.85 -15.61 1.79
N HIS A 62 -3.58 -15.93 2.87
CA HIS A 62 -3.54 -15.13 4.10
C HIS A 62 -2.17 -15.17 4.79
N ARG A 63 -1.46 -16.31 4.70
CA ARG A 63 -0.11 -16.46 5.25
C ARG A 63 0.91 -15.52 4.63
N VAL A 64 0.70 -15.07 3.38
CA VAL A 64 1.54 -14.03 2.77
C VAL A 64 1.56 -12.76 3.63
N LEU A 65 0.42 -12.32 4.15
CA LEU A 65 0.32 -11.06 4.90
C LEU A 65 0.57 -11.21 6.40
N ASN A 66 0.36 -12.40 6.97
CA ASN A 66 0.41 -12.59 8.42
C ASN A 66 1.56 -13.47 8.95
N ARG A 67 2.27 -14.21 8.10
CA ARG A 67 3.32 -15.16 8.50
C ARG A 67 4.58 -15.15 7.64
N ALA A 68 4.45 -14.90 6.33
CA ALA A 68 5.60 -14.87 5.45
C ALA A 68 6.56 -13.73 5.80
N THR A 69 7.85 -13.99 5.71
CA THR A 69 8.89 -13.01 6.00
C THR A 69 9.25 -12.22 4.74
N TRP A 70 8.81 -10.97 4.67
CA TRP A 70 9.17 -10.01 3.63
C TRP A 70 9.05 -8.58 4.18
N SER A 71 9.60 -7.59 3.47
CA SER A 71 9.63 -6.20 3.93
C SER A 71 8.89 -5.28 2.97
N SER A 72 7.81 -4.65 3.45
CA SER A 72 7.08 -3.62 2.71
C SER A 72 7.96 -2.44 2.30
N ARG A 73 8.94 -2.07 3.14
CA ARG A 73 9.93 -1.03 2.82
C ARG A 73 10.83 -1.43 1.64
N LYS A 74 11.27 -2.69 1.57
CA LYS A 74 12.07 -3.17 0.43
C LYS A 74 11.24 -3.25 -0.86
N VAL A 75 9.96 -3.63 -0.75
CA VAL A 75 9.01 -3.57 -1.88
C VAL A 75 8.86 -2.13 -2.37
N ALA A 76 8.59 -1.19 -1.46
CA ALA A 76 8.48 0.24 -1.79
C ALA A 76 9.75 0.80 -2.46
N HIS A 77 10.93 0.42 -1.96
CA HIS A 77 12.21 0.81 -2.55
C HIS A 77 12.41 0.24 -3.97
N THR A 78 11.99 -1.00 -4.21
CA THR A 78 12.04 -1.60 -5.55
C THR A 78 11.06 -0.89 -6.49
N LEU A 79 9.84 -0.61 -6.01
CA LEU A 79 8.82 0.08 -6.77
C LEU A 79 9.25 1.49 -7.16
N VAL A 80 9.78 2.31 -6.24
CA VAL A 80 10.22 3.67 -6.58
C VAL A 80 11.35 3.67 -7.62
N ARG A 81 12.28 2.70 -7.56
CA ARG A 81 13.32 2.57 -8.58
C ARG A 81 12.75 2.26 -9.96
N LEU A 82 11.76 1.36 -10.04
CA LEU A 82 11.06 1.09 -11.30
C LEU A 82 10.33 2.33 -11.83
N LEU A 83 9.64 3.07 -10.96
CA LEU A 83 8.92 4.28 -11.35
C LEU A 83 9.87 5.38 -11.83
N VAL A 84 10.98 5.61 -11.11
CA VAL A 84 12.00 6.61 -11.49
C VAL A 84 12.61 6.25 -12.84
N ASN A 85 13.11 5.03 -12.99
CA ASN A 85 13.71 4.58 -14.25
C ASN A 85 12.74 4.66 -15.43
N CYS A 86 11.44 4.48 -15.19
CA CYS A 86 10.43 4.49 -16.25
C CYS A 86 9.97 5.90 -16.63
N PHE A 87 9.84 6.82 -15.68
CA PHE A 87 9.14 8.09 -15.90
C PHE A 87 9.98 9.34 -15.71
N VAL A 88 11.05 9.28 -14.91
CA VAL A 88 11.96 10.39 -14.62
C VAL A 88 13.40 9.86 -14.48
N PRO A 89 13.95 9.26 -15.54
CA PRO A 89 15.30 8.67 -15.49
C PRO A 89 16.39 9.72 -15.24
N GLU A 90 16.10 10.99 -15.56
CA GLU A 90 16.98 12.13 -15.37
C GLU A 90 16.21 13.32 -14.77
N GLY A 91 16.94 14.21 -14.10
CA GLY A 91 16.40 15.45 -13.55
C GLY A 91 15.97 15.36 -12.09
N VAL A 92 15.09 16.30 -11.69
CA VAL A 92 14.67 16.46 -10.29
C VAL A 92 13.53 15.52 -9.95
N LEU A 93 13.68 14.78 -8.85
CA LEU A 93 12.62 13.96 -8.30
C LEU A 93 11.71 14.82 -7.42
N VAL A 94 10.45 14.95 -7.81
CA VAL A 94 9.43 15.64 -7.01
C VAL A 94 8.57 14.60 -6.29
N MET A 95 8.50 14.70 -4.97
CA MET A 95 7.75 13.77 -4.13
C MET A 95 6.52 14.47 -3.53
N GLY A 96 5.35 13.87 -3.75
CA GLY A 96 4.11 14.25 -3.09
C GLY A 96 3.94 13.49 -1.78
N ILE A 97 3.45 14.18 -0.74
CA ILE A 97 3.07 13.59 0.54
C ILE A 97 1.59 13.87 0.75
N ASP A 98 0.81 12.83 1.00
CA ASP A 98 -0.60 12.95 1.34
C ASP A 98 -0.96 12.12 2.56
N GLU A 99 -1.89 12.63 3.37
CA GLU A 99 -2.42 11.94 4.53
C GLU A 99 -3.75 11.29 4.18
N THR A 100 -3.91 10.01 4.54
CA THR A 100 -5.20 9.34 4.42
C THR A 100 -5.63 8.70 5.73
N LEU A 101 -6.92 8.84 6.05
CA LEU A 101 -7.53 8.28 7.26
C LEU A 101 -8.27 6.99 6.92
N GLU A 102 -7.74 5.86 7.38
CA GLU A 102 -8.45 4.58 7.35
C GLU A 102 -9.36 4.48 8.58
N ARG A 103 -10.67 4.65 8.36
CA ARG A 103 -11.69 4.55 9.42
C ARG A 103 -11.92 3.08 9.80
N ARG A 104 -10.99 2.54 10.59
CA ARG A 104 -11.00 1.15 11.03
C ARG A 104 -10.87 1.02 12.53
N GLN A 105 -11.61 0.06 13.09
CA GLN A 105 -11.66 -0.23 14.51
C GLN A 105 -11.49 -1.72 14.75
N GLY A 106 -11.01 -2.08 15.94
CA GLY A 106 -10.86 -3.46 16.38
C GLY A 106 -9.80 -3.61 17.46
N ASN A 107 -9.92 -4.65 18.27
CA ASN A 107 -9.07 -4.87 19.45
C ASN A 107 -7.59 -5.04 19.10
N LYS A 108 -7.27 -5.46 17.86
CA LYS A 108 -5.89 -5.61 17.38
C LYS A 108 -5.29 -4.35 16.74
N ILE A 109 -6.05 -3.24 16.68
CA ILE A 109 -5.62 -1.99 16.07
C ILE A 109 -5.07 -1.06 17.16
N ALA A 110 -3.84 -1.31 17.57
CA ALA A 110 -3.22 -0.62 18.69
C ALA A 110 -2.95 0.87 18.42
N ALA A 111 -2.63 1.24 17.18
CA ALA A 111 -2.28 2.60 16.77
C ALA A 111 -3.48 3.47 16.37
N LYS A 112 -4.69 3.04 16.76
CA LYS A 112 -5.91 3.81 16.53
C LYS A 112 -5.83 5.15 17.26
N GLY A 113 -6.13 6.23 16.55
CA GLY A 113 -6.18 7.57 17.10
C GLY A 113 -7.50 8.26 16.77
N ILE A 114 -7.60 9.52 17.18
CA ILE A 114 -8.65 10.44 16.77
C ILE A 114 -7.96 11.54 15.95
N TYR A 115 -8.38 11.71 14.70
CA TYR A 115 -7.77 12.63 13.76
C TYR A 115 -8.83 13.56 13.18
N ARG A 116 -8.41 14.73 12.68
CA ARG A 116 -9.28 15.59 11.89
C ARG A 116 -9.62 14.88 10.59
N ASP A 117 -10.90 14.81 10.27
CA ASP A 117 -11.38 14.30 8.99
C ASP A 117 -11.56 15.49 8.04
N ALA A 118 -10.50 15.85 7.32
CA ALA A 118 -10.49 17.03 6.46
C ALA A 118 -11.58 16.97 5.38
N ALA A 119 -11.80 15.77 4.80
CA ALA A 119 -12.82 15.55 3.78
C ALA A 119 -14.26 15.79 4.26
N ARG A 120 -14.50 15.75 5.58
CA ARG A 120 -15.81 16.04 6.20
C ARG A 120 -15.84 17.36 6.96
N SER A 121 -14.71 18.08 7.00
CA SER A 121 -14.60 19.34 7.72
C SER A 121 -14.77 20.52 6.75
N SER A 122 -15.36 21.61 7.23
CA SER A 122 -15.38 22.90 6.56
C SER A 122 -14.69 23.95 7.44
N LYS A 123 -14.61 25.21 6.96
CA LYS A 123 -14.10 26.32 7.78
C LYS A 123 -14.91 26.54 9.07
N ARG A 124 -16.21 26.20 9.05
CA ARG A 124 -17.13 26.38 10.19
C ARG A 124 -17.35 25.11 11.00
N PHE A 125 -17.06 23.94 10.43
CA PHE A 125 -17.38 22.65 11.05
C PHE A 125 -16.18 21.72 11.06
N PHE A 126 -15.75 21.31 12.26
CA PHE A 126 -14.59 20.47 12.46
C PHE A 126 -15.01 19.04 12.78
N VAL A 127 -14.82 18.12 11.83
CA VAL A 127 -15.13 16.70 12.05
C VAL A 127 -13.88 15.98 12.50
N LYS A 128 -14.02 15.19 13.57
CA LYS A 128 -13.01 14.21 13.99
C LYS A 128 -13.51 12.81 13.67
N ALA A 129 -12.60 11.94 13.27
CA ALA A 129 -12.90 10.52 13.08
C ALA A 129 -11.83 9.67 13.76
N SER A 130 -12.26 8.52 14.29
CA SER A 130 -11.36 7.52 14.85
C SER A 130 -10.91 6.55 13.76
N GLY A 131 -9.61 6.21 13.75
CA GLY A 131 -9.05 5.33 12.75
C GLY A 131 -7.53 5.25 12.81
N LEU A 132 -6.93 4.82 11.70
CA LEU A 132 -5.50 4.84 11.45
C LEU A 132 -5.16 5.97 10.49
N ARG A 133 -4.17 6.77 10.85
CA ARG A 133 -3.61 7.80 9.98
C ARG A 133 -2.43 7.23 9.22
N TRP A 134 -2.51 7.27 7.91
CA TRP A 134 -1.47 6.81 6.99
C TRP A 134 -0.90 7.99 6.22
N ILE A 135 0.39 7.94 5.95
CA ILE A 135 1.08 8.84 5.02
C ILE A 135 1.39 8.04 3.76
N SER A 136 1.01 8.59 2.61
CA SER A 136 1.39 8.09 1.29
C SER A 136 2.46 8.98 0.69
N LEU A 137 3.59 8.39 0.31
CA LEU A 137 4.64 9.04 -0.47
C LEU A 137 4.51 8.63 -1.93
N MET A 138 4.50 9.62 -2.81
CA MET A 138 4.20 9.47 -4.22
C MET A 138 5.26 10.16 -5.06
N LEU A 139 5.70 9.51 -6.14
CA LEU A 139 6.49 10.18 -7.16
C LEU A 139 5.55 11.00 -8.05
N LEU A 140 5.81 12.30 -8.19
CA LEU A 140 5.12 13.14 -9.16
C LEU A 140 5.88 13.08 -10.48
N ALA A 141 5.30 12.43 -11.47
CA ALA A 141 5.96 12.16 -12.75
C ALA A 141 5.07 12.54 -13.94
N PRO A 142 5.63 13.15 -15.00
CA PRO A 142 4.92 13.35 -16.25
C PRO A 142 4.62 11.99 -16.88
N ILE A 143 3.35 11.75 -17.22
CA ILE A 143 2.92 10.51 -17.87
C ILE A 143 2.76 10.79 -19.36
N PRO A 144 3.63 10.23 -20.24
CA PRO A 144 3.69 10.63 -21.64
C PRO A 144 2.36 10.52 -22.37
N TRP A 145 1.62 9.43 -22.16
CA TRP A 145 0.33 9.19 -22.82
C TRP A 145 -0.84 9.96 -22.19
N ALA A 146 -0.69 10.50 -20.98
CA ALA A 146 -1.75 11.25 -20.29
C ALA A 146 -1.60 12.77 -20.43
N GLY A 147 -0.46 13.24 -20.96
CA GLY A 147 -0.14 14.66 -21.12
C GLY A 147 -0.19 15.46 -19.82
N ARG A 148 -0.01 14.81 -18.67
CA ARG A 148 -0.11 15.44 -17.35
C ARG A 148 0.75 14.71 -16.31
N VAL A 149 1.02 15.39 -15.21
CA VAL A 149 1.70 14.81 -14.05
C VAL A 149 0.73 13.94 -13.26
N TRP A 150 1.12 12.70 -12.96
CA TRP A 150 0.40 11.82 -12.04
C TRP A 150 1.18 11.66 -10.74
N ALA A 151 0.44 11.43 -9.65
CA ALA A 151 1.00 11.00 -8.38
C ALA A 151 1.03 9.46 -8.35
N LEU A 152 2.24 8.89 -8.27
CA LEU A 152 2.48 7.46 -8.31
C LEU A 152 2.88 6.98 -6.89
N PRO A 153 1.92 6.48 -6.08
CA PRO A 153 2.20 6.05 -4.71
C PRO A 153 3.08 4.80 -4.69
N PHE A 154 4.12 4.83 -3.86
CA PHE A 154 5.03 3.68 -3.73
C PHE A 154 5.30 3.28 -2.28
N LEU A 155 5.10 4.18 -1.31
CA LEU A 155 5.30 3.91 0.10
C LEU A 155 4.09 4.43 0.88
N THR A 156 3.53 3.56 1.71
CA THR A 156 2.51 3.94 2.68
C THR A 156 2.98 3.52 4.06
N VAL A 157 3.04 4.48 4.99
CA VAL A 157 3.51 4.26 6.36
C VAL A 157 2.48 4.75 7.35
N LEU A 158 2.38 4.04 8.47
CA LEU A 158 1.50 4.45 9.53
C LEU A 158 2.11 5.64 10.27
N ALA A 159 1.30 6.67 10.54
CA ALA A 159 1.69 7.86 11.29
C ALA A 159 0.81 7.99 12.55
N PRO A 160 1.15 7.25 13.62
CA PRO A 160 0.36 7.25 14.85
C PRO A 160 0.23 8.65 15.48
N SER A 161 -0.74 8.79 16.37
CA SER A 161 -0.95 10.01 17.14
C SER A 161 0.19 10.24 18.13
N GLU A 162 0.34 11.49 18.57
CA GLU A 162 1.26 11.86 19.65
C GLU A 162 0.98 11.04 20.91
N ARG A 163 -0.29 10.97 21.32
CA ARG A 163 -0.74 10.13 22.44
C ARG A 163 -0.23 8.69 22.35
N TYR A 164 -0.33 8.05 21.17
CA TYR A 164 0.14 6.68 20.98
C TYR A 164 1.65 6.53 21.21
N ALA A 165 2.44 7.54 20.81
CA ALA A 165 3.88 7.56 21.01
C ALA A 165 4.23 7.79 22.50
N THR A 166 3.58 8.75 23.15
CA THR A 166 3.76 9.07 24.58
C THR A 166 3.43 7.88 25.48
N GLU A 167 2.31 7.20 25.27
CA GLU A 167 1.93 5.98 26.02
C GLU A 167 2.94 4.84 25.91
N ARG A 168 3.85 4.90 24.93
CA ARG A 168 4.89 3.89 24.67
C ARG A 168 6.31 4.41 24.94
N GLY A 169 6.44 5.60 25.53
CA GLY A 169 7.73 6.22 25.81
C GLY A 169 8.55 6.53 24.55
N LYS A 170 7.90 6.75 23.40
CA LYS A 170 8.56 7.05 22.12
C LYS A 170 8.40 8.52 21.75
N ARG A 171 9.43 9.09 21.12
CA ARG A 171 9.34 10.42 20.50
C ARG A 171 8.27 10.42 19.41
N HIS A 172 7.35 11.39 19.47
CA HIS A 172 6.40 11.63 18.40
C HIS A 172 7.13 12.20 17.16
N LYS A 173 6.79 11.67 15.98
CA LYS A 173 7.26 12.17 14.69
C LYS A 173 6.15 12.98 14.04
N LYS A 174 6.45 14.21 13.63
CA LYS A 174 5.53 15.00 12.81
C LYS A 174 5.44 14.38 11.41
N LEU A 175 4.42 14.76 10.64
CA LEU A 175 4.19 14.19 9.31
C LEU A 175 5.36 14.46 8.33
N THR A 176 6.14 15.49 8.61
CA THR A 176 7.30 15.92 7.81
C THR A 176 8.66 15.47 8.39
N ASP A 177 8.67 14.82 9.56
CA ASP A 177 9.89 14.36 10.25
C ASP A 177 10.26 12.91 9.90
#